data_AF-A0A5P2CAL3-F1
#
_entry.id   AF-A0A5P2CAL3-F1
#
_cell.length_a   1.000
_cell.length_b   1.000
_cell.length_c   1.000
_cell.angle_alpha   90.00
_cell.angle_beta   90.00
_cell.angle_gamma   90.00
#
_symmetry.space_group_name_H-M   'P 1'
#
loop_
_entity.id
_entity.type
_entity.pdbx_description
1 polymer ?
#
loop_
_entity_poly.entity_id
_entity_poly.type
_entity_poly.pdbx_seq_one_letter_code
_entity_poly.pdbx_strand_id
1 'polypeptide(L)'
;MGFFDDLVYPAGERLEDPPGGPAGRRGESVRLGPPDDDVARQRPPLDWFAPAVVPQPAVAGSGPAAKVLLSGWSVWPGSVTLHLAVHRTVIRQGDGEARQQSGLRVGLLLGDGRRVTSLDTDGSEFTRVLGPAAHVAAARSGRSTGLIPLDSGGMGDSLFRTEVDLYLPELPPAGETRLVVEWPDEEIPETGTPVDADVLRAASARAVEVWPGLPAPRATSGDRFLVFSRWGGPPGFLARPMSAHELGVLREREKARRRYVPRGDWEGMGYEDWRDAALIRARLDGGASADADVWSGSTPLHMAARHGGAESMRLLLPHVTHVDAPDDEGHTALWHAVCEGDEACVRALIGAGADVWTPQTGPWSPGRLLLTTPLAPVVAELPGAAALPDEELAAFRAADALVAAFTDEGRWTEGLGVAFVRGLDGAEVVRRLGADPARCPEVLPEHAPFDDLDEDDEIDADGDDTFLRFVSVSEVPGDPGGCVITQDGYMPSDETLLGAVSAGTTAYGLYFNPKGGTHGTLARDGVCVRHEEVGLSPDATDPTAYWHFRFWRTGPDVPYDARDLAYACAAAGLRVVDGRPALDGTAPRRRVELPADVVR
;
A
#
# COMPACT_ATOMS: atom_id res chain seq x y z
N MET A 1 -23.16 39.73 -51.80
CA MET A 1 -22.85 40.32 -50.49
C MET A 1 -21.79 39.45 -49.88
N GLY A 2 -20.66 40.04 -49.48
CA GLY A 2 -19.39 39.33 -49.37
C GLY A 2 -19.25 38.59 -48.04
N PHE A 3 -18.49 37.51 -48.04
CA PHE A 3 -18.09 36.71 -46.87
C PHE A 3 -17.41 37.52 -45.74
N PHE A 4 -17.12 38.81 -45.96
CA PHE A 4 -16.43 39.70 -45.03
C PHE A 4 -17.33 40.75 -44.35
N ASP A 5 -18.64 40.77 -44.64
CA ASP A 5 -19.54 41.81 -44.12
C ASP A 5 -19.80 41.70 -42.59
N ASP A 6 -19.47 40.57 -41.94
CA ASP A 6 -19.66 40.33 -40.50
C ASP A 6 -18.45 40.71 -39.61
N LEU A 7 -17.36 41.26 -40.17
CA LEU A 7 -16.11 41.50 -39.43
C LEU A 7 -15.87 42.95 -38.96
N VAL A 8 -16.86 43.85 -39.06
CA VAL A 8 -16.70 45.26 -38.61
C VAL A 8 -17.75 45.60 -37.55
N TYR A 9 -17.31 45.75 -36.29
CA TYR A 9 -18.14 46.34 -35.23
C TYR A 9 -18.22 47.87 -35.40
N PRO A 10 -19.41 48.50 -35.34
CA PRO A 10 -19.51 49.95 -35.43
C PRO A 10 -18.91 50.61 -34.19
N ALA A 11 -18.09 51.64 -34.41
CA ALA A 11 -17.49 52.41 -33.34
C ALA A 11 -18.48 53.41 -32.74
N GLY A 12 -18.84 53.17 -31.47
CA GLY A 12 -19.24 54.20 -30.52
C GLY A 12 -20.71 54.63 -30.52
N GLU A 13 -21.53 53.97 -29.71
CA GLU A 13 -22.61 54.62 -28.97
C GLU A 13 -22.71 54.01 -27.56
N ARG A 14 -22.74 54.88 -26.53
CA ARG A 14 -23.01 54.49 -25.14
C ARG A 14 -24.49 54.11 -25.04
N LEU A 15 -24.77 52.85 -24.75
CA LEU A 15 -26.10 52.39 -24.33
C LEU A 15 -26.06 52.07 -22.84
N GLU A 16 -26.93 52.74 -22.09
CA GLU A 16 -27.26 52.43 -20.71
C GLU A 16 -27.91 51.03 -20.65
N ASP A 17 -27.46 50.18 -19.72
CA ASP A 17 -27.97 48.81 -19.54
C ASP A 17 -29.43 48.81 -19.04
N PRO A 18 -30.38 48.08 -19.66
CA PRO A 18 -31.63 47.74 -19.00
C PRO A 18 -31.44 46.53 -18.07
N PRO A 19 -32.10 46.48 -16.90
CA PRO A 19 -31.93 45.39 -15.96
C PRO A 19 -32.81 44.19 -16.35
N GLY A 20 -32.20 43.02 -16.47
CA GLY A 20 -32.92 41.74 -16.51
C GLY A 20 -33.14 41.16 -17.91
N GLY A 21 -32.16 40.39 -18.39
CA GLY A 21 -32.26 39.44 -19.50
C GLY A 21 -31.09 38.45 -19.41
N PRO A 22 -31.22 37.19 -19.89
CA PRO A 22 -30.16 36.18 -19.75
C PRO A 22 -28.88 36.73 -20.37
N ALA A 23 -27.80 36.71 -19.60
CA ALA A 23 -26.51 37.28 -19.98
C ALA A 23 -26.12 36.80 -21.38
N GLY A 24 -26.31 37.67 -22.37
CA GLY A 24 -25.70 37.50 -23.68
C GLY A 24 -24.21 37.32 -23.45
N ARG A 25 -23.60 36.36 -24.16
CA ARG A 25 -22.15 36.25 -24.26
C ARG A 25 -21.63 37.64 -24.65
N ARG A 26 -21.13 38.41 -23.66
CA ARG A 26 -20.30 39.57 -23.92
C ARG A 26 -19.16 39.04 -24.76
N GLY A 27 -18.99 39.57 -25.97
CA GLY A 27 -17.84 39.24 -26.80
C GLY A 27 -16.58 39.64 -26.06
N GLU A 28 -16.02 38.74 -25.26
CA GLU A 28 -14.70 38.93 -24.66
C GLU A 28 -13.71 38.87 -25.81
N SER A 29 -13.17 40.03 -26.18
CA SER A 29 -12.03 40.11 -27.08
C SER A 29 -10.80 39.58 -26.33
N VAL A 30 -10.51 38.30 -26.52
CA VAL A 30 -9.27 37.68 -26.05
C VAL A 30 -8.14 38.19 -26.96
N ARG A 31 -7.13 38.84 -26.36
CA ARG A 31 -5.92 39.19 -27.11
C ARG A 31 -5.06 37.94 -27.26
N LEU A 32 -4.62 37.69 -28.49
CA LEU A 32 -3.54 36.74 -28.77
C LEU A 32 -2.29 37.16 -27.98
N GLY A 33 -1.77 36.24 -27.17
CA GLY A 33 -0.47 36.35 -26.49
C GLY A 33 0.55 35.42 -27.14
N PRO A 34 1.87 35.60 -26.91
CA PRO A 34 2.92 34.73 -27.44
C PRO A 34 2.68 33.28 -27.03
N PRO A 35 3.08 32.31 -27.88
CA PRO A 35 2.96 30.91 -27.54
C PRO A 35 3.83 30.64 -26.30
N ASP A 36 3.22 30.16 -25.22
CA ASP A 36 3.97 29.61 -24.09
C ASP A 36 4.57 28.26 -24.50
N ASP A 37 5.72 27.91 -23.94
CA ASP A 37 6.46 26.67 -24.22
C ASP A 37 5.59 25.43 -23.99
N ASP A 38 4.66 25.50 -23.03
CA ASP A 38 3.72 24.41 -22.72
C ASP A 38 2.63 24.24 -23.78
N VAL A 39 2.19 25.33 -24.41
CA VAL A 39 1.18 25.28 -25.50
C VAL A 39 1.82 24.71 -26.77
N ALA A 40 3.05 25.11 -27.09
CA ALA A 40 3.79 24.62 -28.24
C ALA A 40 4.10 23.11 -28.15
N ARG A 41 4.13 22.54 -26.94
CA ARG A 41 4.35 21.10 -26.72
C ARG A 41 3.12 20.24 -26.96
N GLN A 42 1.92 20.82 -26.92
CA GLN A 42 0.66 20.08 -26.96
C GLN A 42 -0.08 20.24 -28.29
N ARG A 43 0.20 21.30 -29.06
CA ARG A 43 -0.44 21.56 -30.36
C ARG A 43 0.44 22.40 -31.28
N PRO A 44 0.20 22.39 -32.60
CA PRO A 44 0.91 23.26 -33.53
C PRO A 44 0.63 24.74 -33.25
N PRO A 45 1.59 25.65 -33.52
CA PRO A 45 1.47 27.09 -33.24
C PRO A 45 0.65 27.82 -34.32
N LEU A 46 -0.58 27.35 -34.57
CA LEU A 46 -1.49 27.80 -35.63
C LEU A 46 -1.82 29.29 -35.56
N ASP A 47 -1.89 29.84 -34.35
CA ASP A 47 -2.27 31.23 -34.12
C ASP A 47 -1.15 32.24 -34.45
N TRP A 48 0.10 31.76 -34.56
CA TRP A 48 1.30 32.59 -34.66
C TRP A 48 2.08 32.41 -35.96
N PHE A 49 2.06 31.20 -36.53
CA PHE A 49 2.80 30.88 -37.72
C PHE A 49 1.86 30.34 -38.80
N ALA A 50 2.15 30.67 -40.05
CA ALA A 50 1.70 29.88 -41.19
C ALA A 50 2.79 28.84 -41.51
N PRO A 51 2.48 27.54 -41.62
CA PRO A 51 3.48 26.50 -41.78
C PRO A 51 4.06 26.53 -43.20
N ALA A 52 5.30 26.07 -43.33
CA ALA A 52 5.81 25.66 -44.63
C ALA A 52 5.25 24.27 -44.98
N VAL A 53 4.69 24.11 -46.18
CA VAL A 53 4.16 22.83 -46.64
C VAL A 53 5.20 22.06 -47.43
N VAL A 54 5.45 20.81 -47.05
CA VAL A 54 6.33 19.88 -47.77
C VAL A 54 5.49 18.72 -48.31
N PRO A 55 5.18 18.68 -49.62
CA PRO A 55 4.39 17.60 -50.20
C PRO A 55 5.23 16.32 -50.31
N GLN A 56 4.65 15.18 -49.92
CA GLN A 56 5.31 13.87 -50.01
C GLN A 56 4.28 12.76 -50.30
N PRO A 57 3.63 12.75 -51.48
CA PRO A 57 2.65 11.71 -51.80
C PRO A 57 3.32 10.34 -51.88
N ALA A 58 3.05 9.47 -50.91
CA ALA A 58 3.60 8.11 -50.85
C ALA A 58 2.61 7.12 -50.26
N VAL A 59 2.66 5.86 -50.71
CA VAL A 59 1.91 4.77 -50.07
C VAL A 59 2.66 4.36 -48.82
N ALA A 60 2.14 4.73 -47.65
CA ALA A 60 2.73 4.42 -46.36
C ALA A 60 2.40 3.00 -45.89
N GLY A 61 1.27 2.43 -46.31
CA GLY A 61 0.87 1.05 -46.01
C GLY A 61 -0.24 0.55 -46.94
N SER A 62 -0.28 -0.76 -47.20
CA SER A 62 -1.28 -1.38 -48.07
C SER A 62 -1.71 -2.73 -47.54
N GLY A 63 -3.02 -2.94 -47.44
CA GLY A 63 -3.66 -4.22 -47.08
C GLY A 63 -4.73 -4.59 -48.11
N PRO A 64 -5.47 -5.69 -47.89
CA PRO A 64 -6.49 -6.18 -48.83
C PRO A 64 -7.66 -5.22 -49.03
N ALA A 65 -8.07 -4.51 -47.97
CA ALA A 65 -9.25 -3.63 -47.98
C ALA A 65 -8.95 -2.16 -47.67
N ALA A 66 -7.72 -1.83 -47.28
CA ALA A 66 -7.30 -0.50 -46.87
C ALA A 66 -5.93 -0.09 -47.45
N LYS A 67 -5.75 1.21 -47.68
CA LYS A 67 -4.47 1.84 -48.05
C LYS A 67 -4.23 3.08 -47.22
N VAL A 68 -3.02 3.25 -46.73
CA VAL A 68 -2.58 4.45 -45.99
C VAL A 68 -1.66 5.25 -46.89
N LEU A 69 -2.01 6.51 -47.12
CA LEU A 69 -1.24 7.46 -47.92
C LEU A 69 -0.63 8.52 -47.02
N LEU A 70 0.65 8.81 -47.20
CA LEU A 70 1.28 10.03 -46.75
C LEU A 70 1.01 11.12 -47.80
N SER A 71 0.39 12.23 -47.40
CA SER A 71 0.13 13.36 -48.30
C SER A 71 1.22 14.43 -48.21
N GLY A 72 1.75 14.66 -47.02
CA GLY A 72 2.85 15.60 -46.80
C GLY A 72 2.96 16.04 -45.34
N TRP A 73 3.62 17.19 -45.15
CA TRP A 73 3.94 17.73 -43.84
C TRP A 73 3.66 19.23 -43.78
N SER A 74 3.13 19.66 -42.64
CA SER A 74 3.14 21.06 -42.24
C SER A 74 4.29 21.28 -41.25
N VAL A 75 5.21 22.15 -41.63
CA VAL A 75 6.46 22.40 -40.89
C VAL A 75 6.38 23.76 -40.21
N TRP A 76 6.51 23.75 -38.90
CA TRP A 76 6.48 24.92 -38.03
C TRP A 76 7.90 25.25 -37.55
N PRO A 77 8.12 26.41 -36.92
CA PRO A 77 9.35 26.65 -36.18
C PRO A 77 9.51 25.61 -35.07
N GLY A 78 10.50 24.72 -35.20
CA GLY A 78 10.83 23.73 -34.18
C GLY A 78 9.92 22.50 -34.07
N SER A 79 8.82 22.40 -34.82
CA SER A 79 7.89 21.24 -34.77
C SER A 79 7.28 20.90 -36.12
N VAL A 80 6.62 19.74 -36.25
CA VAL A 80 6.01 19.27 -37.50
C VAL A 80 4.67 18.58 -37.29
N THR A 81 3.80 18.67 -38.30
CA THR A 81 2.57 17.87 -38.41
C THR A 81 2.69 16.96 -39.64
N LEU A 82 2.51 15.65 -39.43
CA LEU A 82 2.40 14.62 -40.45
C LEU A 82 0.94 14.49 -40.90
N HIS A 83 0.70 14.47 -42.21
CA HIS A 83 -0.65 14.31 -42.78
C HIS A 83 -0.79 12.95 -43.47
N LEU A 84 -1.70 12.10 -42.98
CA LEU A 84 -2.03 10.81 -43.58
C LEU A 84 -3.49 10.77 -44.05
N ALA A 85 -3.77 9.96 -45.07
CA ALA A 85 -5.10 9.61 -45.50
C ALA A 85 -5.27 8.09 -45.54
N VAL A 86 -6.25 7.57 -44.82
CA VAL A 86 -6.65 6.16 -44.84
C VAL A 86 -7.80 5.99 -45.82
N HIS A 87 -7.58 5.23 -46.88
CA HIS A 87 -8.59 4.88 -47.88
C HIS A 87 -9.05 3.44 -47.67
N ARG A 88 -10.37 3.23 -47.55
CA ARG A 88 -10.99 1.91 -47.43
C ARG A 88 -11.79 1.59 -48.68
N THR A 89 -11.87 0.31 -48.99
CA THR A 89 -12.74 -0.22 -50.07
C THR A 89 -14.01 -0.88 -49.50
N VAL A 90 -14.01 -1.20 -48.21
CA VAL A 90 -15.12 -1.82 -47.48
C VAL A 90 -15.33 -1.10 -46.15
N ILE A 91 -16.60 -0.86 -45.79
CA ILE A 91 -17.01 -0.33 -44.48
C ILE A 91 -17.69 -1.47 -43.74
N ARG A 92 -17.17 -1.87 -42.58
CA ARG A 92 -17.83 -2.83 -41.71
C ARG A 92 -18.86 -2.09 -40.85
N GLN A 93 -20.15 -2.20 -41.18
CA GLN A 93 -21.22 -1.78 -40.26
C GLN A 93 -21.32 -2.81 -39.14
N GLY A 94 -21.15 -2.39 -37.88
CA GLY A 94 -21.09 -3.31 -36.75
C GLY A 94 -22.47 -3.80 -36.33
N ASP A 95 -22.73 -5.09 -36.47
CA ASP A 95 -23.75 -5.78 -35.68
C ASP A 95 -23.15 -6.16 -34.32
N GLY A 96 -23.58 -5.48 -33.26
CA GLY A 96 -23.77 -6.06 -31.92
C GLY A 96 -22.59 -6.46 -31.04
N GLU A 97 -21.41 -6.78 -31.54
CA GLU A 97 -20.24 -7.12 -30.70
C GLU A 97 -19.02 -6.31 -31.13
N ALA A 98 -18.67 -5.31 -30.33
CA ALA A 98 -17.46 -4.53 -30.48
C ALA A 98 -16.22 -5.41 -30.23
N ARG A 99 -15.80 -6.18 -31.24
CA ARG A 99 -14.43 -6.68 -31.29
C ARG A 99 -13.51 -5.48 -31.11
N GLN A 100 -12.73 -5.51 -30.04
CA GLN A 100 -11.78 -4.47 -29.69
C GLN A 100 -10.72 -4.42 -30.81
N GLN A 101 -10.93 -3.54 -31.80
CA GLN A 101 -10.03 -3.39 -32.92
C GLN A 101 -8.65 -2.94 -32.40
N SER A 102 -7.61 -3.60 -32.88
CA SER A 102 -6.19 -3.32 -32.60
C SER A 102 -5.76 -1.90 -33.01
N GLY A 103 -6.53 -1.20 -33.84
CA GLY A 103 -6.32 0.17 -34.29
C GLY A 103 -5.13 0.35 -35.23
N LEU A 104 -5.12 1.45 -35.99
CA LEU A 104 -3.97 1.92 -36.75
C LEU A 104 -2.88 2.39 -35.79
N ARG A 105 -1.65 1.93 -36.00
CA ARG A 105 -0.47 2.34 -35.25
C ARG A 105 0.46 3.10 -36.17
N VAL A 106 0.88 4.28 -35.73
CA VAL A 106 1.80 5.13 -36.50
C VAL A 106 2.98 5.49 -35.63
N GLY A 107 4.18 5.49 -36.19
CA GLY A 107 5.38 5.96 -35.50
C GLY A 107 6.43 6.54 -36.44
N LEU A 108 7.39 7.25 -35.87
CA LEU A 108 8.59 7.71 -36.55
C LEU A 108 9.81 7.06 -35.88
N LEU A 109 10.64 6.41 -36.68
CA LEU A 109 12.00 6.03 -36.29
C LEU A 109 12.93 7.16 -36.72
N LEU A 110 13.45 7.91 -35.76
CA LEU A 110 14.29 9.08 -35.97
C LEU A 110 15.75 8.68 -36.25
N GLY A 111 16.49 9.57 -36.91
CA GLY A 111 17.90 9.33 -37.28
C GLY A 111 18.87 9.12 -36.09
N ASP A 112 18.45 9.48 -34.87
CA ASP A 112 19.19 9.23 -33.62
C ASP A 112 18.83 7.89 -32.95
N GLY A 113 17.97 7.09 -33.57
CA GLY A 113 17.50 5.80 -33.06
C GLY A 113 16.29 5.88 -32.14
N ARG A 114 15.79 7.07 -31.80
CA ARG A 114 14.54 7.21 -31.03
C ARG A 114 13.35 6.78 -31.88
N ARG A 115 12.41 6.05 -31.26
CA ARG A 115 11.11 5.72 -31.84
C ARG A 115 10.04 6.49 -31.07
N VAL A 116 9.23 7.26 -31.80
CA VAL A 116 8.05 7.96 -31.26
C VAL A 116 6.81 7.41 -31.93
N THR A 117 5.75 7.13 -31.18
CA THR A 117 4.57 6.45 -31.68
C THR A 117 3.28 7.14 -31.24
N SER A 118 2.18 6.82 -31.93
CA SER A 118 0.83 7.21 -31.54
C SER A 118 0.32 6.46 -30.29
N LEU A 119 1.10 5.52 -29.74
CA LEU A 119 0.78 4.73 -28.55
C LEU A 119 1.52 5.21 -27.31
N ASP A 120 2.53 6.06 -27.49
CA ASP A 120 3.28 6.63 -26.40
C ASP A 120 2.35 7.60 -25.67
N THR A 121 2.13 7.34 -24.38
CA THR A 121 1.31 8.22 -23.54
C THR A 121 1.96 9.60 -23.40
N ASP A 122 1.17 10.63 -23.10
CA ASP A 122 1.69 11.85 -22.47
C ASP A 122 2.33 11.50 -21.12
N GLY A 123 3.62 11.17 -21.16
CA GLY A 123 4.41 10.82 -20.00
C GLY A 123 4.58 12.03 -19.09
N SER A 124 4.15 11.90 -17.84
CA SER A 124 4.62 12.79 -16.78
C SER A 124 5.99 12.28 -16.32
N GLU A 125 7.08 12.78 -16.87
CA GLU A 125 8.40 12.52 -16.25
C GLU A 125 8.60 13.47 -15.06
N PHE A 126 9.02 12.90 -13.94
CA PHE A 126 9.56 13.67 -12.83
C PHE A 126 11.02 14.00 -13.15
N THR A 127 11.26 15.23 -13.59
CA THR A 127 12.64 15.70 -13.78
C THR A 127 13.14 16.25 -12.45
N ARG A 128 14.31 15.77 -11.98
CA ARG A 128 15.01 16.36 -10.83
C ARG A 128 15.56 17.73 -11.25
N VAL A 129 15.00 18.80 -10.69
CA VAL A 129 15.50 20.14 -10.88
C VAL A 129 16.34 20.51 -9.66
N LEU A 130 17.60 20.88 -9.89
CA LEU A 130 18.46 21.47 -8.86
C LEU A 130 18.11 22.96 -8.74
N GLY A 131 17.46 23.32 -7.63
CA GLY A 131 17.17 24.71 -7.32
C GLY A 131 18.42 25.47 -6.82
N PRO A 132 18.34 26.82 -6.73
CA PRO A 132 19.47 27.69 -6.33
C PRO A 132 20.04 27.41 -4.92
N ALA A 133 19.35 26.60 -4.11
CA ALA A 133 19.71 26.25 -2.73
C ALA A 133 20.01 24.75 -2.53
N ALA A 134 20.30 24.00 -3.59
CA ALA A 134 20.62 22.56 -3.55
C ALA A 134 19.50 21.65 -2.99
N HIS A 135 18.25 22.11 -2.92
CA HIS A 135 17.10 21.23 -2.74
C HIS A 135 16.74 20.57 -4.07
N VAL A 136 16.64 19.23 -4.06
CA VAL A 136 16.13 18.43 -5.17
C VAL A 136 14.60 18.50 -5.14
N ALA A 137 14.01 19.33 -6.00
CA ALA A 137 12.58 19.32 -6.22
C ALA A 137 12.27 18.47 -7.47
N ALA A 138 11.33 17.52 -7.34
CA ALA A 138 10.82 16.76 -8.46
C ALA A 138 9.74 17.61 -9.16
N ALA A 139 10.08 18.21 -10.30
CA ALA A 139 9.10 18.91 -11.12
C ALA A 139 8.50 17.93 -12.13
N ARG A 140 7.17 17.84 -12.19
CA ARG A 140 6.48 17.15 -13.30
C ARG A 140 6.67 17.98 -14.56
N SER A 141 7.52 17.55 -15.46
CA SER A 141 7.56 18.10 -16.82
C SER A 141 6.69 17.21 -17.71
N GLY A 142 5.59 17.75 -18.22
CA GLY A 142 4.77 17.09 -19.24
C GLY A 142 5.48 17.10 -20.58
N ARG A 143 6.51 16.26 -20.73
CA ARG A 143 7.07 15.97 -22.06
C ARG A 143 6.11 15.01 -22.75
N SER A 144 5.34 15.51 -23.72
CA SER A 144 4.72 14.60 -24.68
C SER A 144 5.85 13.89 -25.41
N THR A 145 5.89 12.56 -25.29
CA THR A 145 6.96 11.71 -25.84
C THR A 145 6.53 11.03 -27.15
N GLY A 146 5.29 11.25 -27.58
CA GLY A 146 4.65 10.56 -28.71
C GLY A 146 4.16 11.49 -29.82
N LEU A 147 3.51 10.86 -30.81
CA LEU A 147 2.78 11.54 -31.87
C LEU A 147 1.38 11.93 -31.38
N ILE A 148 1.10 13.23 -31.29
CA ILE A 148 -0.15 13.77 -30.77
C ILE A 148 -1.19 13.83 -31.89
N PRO A 149 -2.32 13.10 -31.79
CA PRO A 149 -3.37 13.19 -32.80
C PRO A 149 -4.09 14.54 -32.76
N LEU A 150 -4.28 15.15 -33.92
CA LEU A 150 -5.05 16.38 -34.08
C LEU A 150 -6.45 16.07 -34.60
N ASP A 151 -7.45 16.82 -34.14
CA ASP A 151 -8.78 16.82 -34.76
C ASP A 151 -8.66 17.53 -36.11
N SER A 152 -8.86 16.79 -37.20
CA SER A 152 -8.71 17.31 -38.57
C SER A 152 -9.82 18.28 -38.98
N GLY A 153 -10.69 18.71 -38.05
CA GLY A 153 -11.66 19.78 -38.28
C GLY A 153 -12.63 19.41 -39.39
N GLY A 154 -13.61 18.56 -39.07
CA GLY A 154 -14.57 17.96 -39.99
C GLY A 154 -15.08 18.90 -41.09
N MET A 155 -14.47 18.81 -42.27
CA MET A 155 -14.98 19.41 -43.50
C MET A 155 -14.83 18.41 -44.64
N GLY A 156 -15.71 17.40 -44.62
CA GLY A 156 -15.90 16.42 -45.70
C GLY A 156 -15.92 14.97 -45.23
N ASP A 157 -17.01 14.55 -44.58
CA ASP A 157 -17.16 13.17 -44.12
C ASP A 157 -17.23 12.19 -45.30
N SER A 158 -16.09 11.60 -45.65
CA SER A 158 -16.05 10.46 -46.56
C SER A 158 -16.11 9.17 -45.75
N LEU A 159 -17.10 8.32 -46.03
CA LEU A 159 -17.18 7.00 -45.41
C LEU A 159 -16.01 6.07 -45.78
N PHE A 160 -15.28 6.39 -46.85
CA PHE A 160 -14.18 5.59 -47.40
C PHE A 160 -12.81 6.27 -47.27
N ARG A 161 -12.75 7.52 -46.80
CA ARG A 161 -11.50 8.26 -46.60
C ARG A 161 -11.51 8.93 -45.24
N THR A 162 -10.49 8.68 -44.45
CA THR A 162 -10.27 9.34 -43.15
C THR A 162 -8.92 10.04 -43.16
N GLU A 163 -8.90 11.31 -42.76
CA GLU A 163 -7.67 12.08 -42.60
C GLU A 163 -7.13 11.90 -41.17
N VAL A 164 -5.81 11.79 -41.04
CA VAL A 164 -5.12 11.57 -39.78
C VAL A 164 -3.94 12.53 -39.71
N ASP A 165 -4.06 13.52 -38.84
CA ASP A 165 -3.01 14.49 -38.59
C ASP A 165 -2.32 14.19 -37.26
N LEU A 166 -1.01 14.02 -37.30
CA LEU A 166 -0.19 13.70 -36.14
C LEU A 166 0.87 14.77 -35.92
N TYR A 167 0.83 15.42 -34.76
CA TYR A 167 1.76 16.45 -34.35
C TYR A 167 2.96 15.87 -33.59
N LEU A 168 4.16 16.29 -33.97
CA LEU A 168 5.41 16.04 -33.25
C LEU A 168 5.94 17.39 -32.75
N PRO A 169 6.07 17.61 -31.43
CA PRO A 169 6.47 18.89 -30.85
C PRO A 169 7.96 19.23 -31.04
N GLU A 170 8.69 18.43 -31.81
CA GLU A 170 10.09 18.66 -32.15
C GLU A 170 10.37 18.34 -33.64
N LEU A 171 11.37 19.00 -34.23
CA LEU A 171 11.86 18.64 -35.55
C LEU A 171 12.65 17.32 -35.48
N PRO A 172 12.42 16.37 -36.41
CA PRO A 172 13.27 15.19 -36.54
C PRO A 172 14.77 15.57 -36.60
N PRO A 173 15.66 14.82 -35.93
CA PRO A 173 17.09 15.02 -36.04
C PRO A 173 17.56 14.79 -37.48
N ALA A 174 18.65 15.45 -37.87
CA ALA A 174 19.26 15.24 -39.18
C ALA A 174 19.64 13.75 -39.36
N GLY A 175 19.43 13.21 -40.55
CA GLY A 175 19.67 11.80 -40.86
C GLY A 175 18.41 11.03 -41.27
N GLU A 176 18.55 9.71 -41.41
CA GLU A 176 17.51 8.85 -41.97
C GLU A 176 16.34 8.69 -40.99
N THR A 177 15.22 9.36 -41.26
CA THR A 177 13.96 9.17 -40.54
C THR A 177 13.05 8.23 -41.34
N ARG A 178 12.34 7.32 -40.67
CA ARG A 178 11.36 6.43 -41.30
C ARG A 178 9.99 6.55 -40.64
N LEU A 179 8.96 6.78 -41.44
CA LEU A 179 7.57 6.62 -41.03
C LEU A 179 7.22 5.13 -40.99
N VAL A 180 6.74 4.69 -39.84
CA VAL A 180 6.35 3.32 -39.56
C VAL A 180 4.84 3.24 -39.37
N VAL A 181 4.17 2.35 -40.10
CA VAL A 181 2.72 2.15 -40.00
C VAL A 181 2.41 0.66 -39.87
N GLU A 182 1.47 0.30 -38.99
CA GLU A 182 1.00 -1.08 -38.79
C GLU A 182 -0.52 -1.08 -38.54
N TRP A 183 -1.25 -2.03 -39.12
CA TRP A 183 -2.66 -2.27 -38.80
C TRP A 183 -3.01 -3.77 -38.91
N PRO A 184 -2.87 -4.53 -37.80
CA PRO A 184 -3.03 -5.98 -37.83
C PRO A 184 -4.41 -6.45 -38.32
N ASP A 185 -5.49 -5.81 -37.88
CA ASP A 185 -6.86 -6.22 -38.24
C ASP A 185 -7.25 -5.97 -39.70
N GLU A 186 -6.52 -5.09 -40.39
CA GLU A 186 -6.67 -4.79 -41.82
C GLU A 186 -5.56 -5.47 -42.66
N GLU A 187 -4.80 -6.38 -42.03
CA GLU A 187 -3.69 -7.13 -42.63
C GLU A 187 -2.61 -6.21 -43.26
N ILE A 188 -2.38 -5.05 -42.65
CA ILE A 188 -1.28 -4.16 -43.00
C ILE A 188 -0.10 -4.47 -42.07
N PRO A 189 0.98 -5.13 -42.54
CA PRO A 189 2.17 -5.38 -41.74
C PRO A 189 2.91 -4.07 -41.45
N GLU A 190 3.89 -4.10 -40.54
CA GLU A 190 4.76 -2.96 -40.30
C GLU A 190 5.50 -2.56 -41.59
N THR A 191 5.28 -1.33 -42.05
CA THR A 191 5.91 -0.76 -43.25
C THR A 191 6.81 0.40 -42.87
N GLY A 192 7.89 0.63 -43.65
CA GLY A 192 8.83 1.73 -43.43
C GLY A 192 8.92 2.65 -44.64
N THR A 193 8.41 3.88 -44.53
CA THR A 193 8.47 4.91 -45.57
C THR A 193 9.59 5.91 -45.24
N PRO A 194 10.57 6.15 -46.14
CA PRO A 194 11.65 7.08 -45.87
C PRO A 194 11.16 8.53 -45.78
N VAL A 195 11.71 9.30 -44.85
CA VAL A 195 11.43 10.72 -44.61
C VAL A 195 12.75 11.48 -44.59
N ASP A 196 12.84 12.51 -45.41
CA ASP A 196 14.02 13.39 -45.47
C ASP A 196 13.90 14.47 -44.37
N ALA A 197 14.54 14.21 -43.23
CA ALA A 197 14.55 15.12 -42.10
C ALA A 197 15.25 16.45 -42.42
N ASP A 198 16.25 16.46 -43.30
CA ASP A 198 16.98 17.67 -43.67
C ASP A 198 16.08 18.63 -44.47
N VAL A 199 15.21 18.09 -45.33
CA VAL A 199 14.18 18.87 -46.04
C VAL A 199 13.19 19.49 -45.06
N LEU A 200 12.73 18.75 -44.05
CA LEU A 200 11.82 19.27 -43.03
C LEU A 200 12.49 20.38 -42.20
N ARG A 201 13.74 20.17 -41.77
CA ARG A 201 14.49 21.19 -41.02
C ARG A 201 14.73 22.45 -41.84
N ALA A 202 15.09 22.31 -43.12
CA ALA A 202 15.24 23.43 -44.04
C ALA A 202 13.90 24.16 -44.30
N ALA A 203 12.78 23.43 -44.31
CA ALA A 203 11.45 24.00 -44.47
C ALA A 203 10.99 24.80 -43.24
N SER A 204 11.47 24.45 -42.04
CA SER A 204 11.10 25.15 -40.79
C SER A 204 11.46 26.64 -40.83
N ALA A 205 12.58 26.99 -41.48
CA ALA A 205 13.00 28.38 -41.70
C ALA A 205 12.10 29.15 -42.69
N ARG A 206 11.22 28.47 -43.42
CA ARG A 206 10.25 29.07 -44.37
C ARG A 206 8.86 29.25 -43.77
N ALA A 207 8.63 28.82 -42.53
CA ALA A 207 7.39 29.14 -41.82
C ALA A 207 7.29 30.65 -41.65
N VAL A 208 6.10 31.21 -41.89
CA VAL A 208 5.88 32.66 -41.89
C VAL A 208 5.27 33.05 -40.55
N GLU A 209 5.96 33.90 -39.79
CA GLU A 209 5.37 34.53 -38.61
C GLU A 209 4.25 35.48 -39.05
N VAL A 210 3.04 35.25 -38.57
CA VAL A 210 1.84 36.00 -38.99
C VAL A 210 1.84 37.41 -38.41
N TRP A 211 2.37 37.57 -37.19
CA TRP A 211 2.33 38.81 -36.43
C TRP A 211 3.70 39.26 -35.91
N PRO A 212 4.64 39.62 -36.80
CA PRO A 212 5.99 40.00 -36.39
C PRO A 212 5.97 41.28 -35.54
N GLY A 213 6.53 41.20 -34.33
CA GLY A 213 6.71 42.35 -33.43
C GLY A 213 5.59 42.61 -32.42
N LEU A 214 4.66 41.68 -32.21
CA LEU A 214 3.73 41.75 -31.07
C LEU A 214 4.53 41.65 -29.74
N PRO A 215 4.42 42.62 -28.82
CA PRO A 215 5.18 42.61 -27.57
C PRO A 215 4.70 41.49 -26.65
N ALA A 216 5.63 40.81 -25.96
CA ALA A 216 5.31 39.86 -24.90
C ALA A 216 4.44 40.56 -23.83
N PRO A 217 3.35 39.94 -23.34
CA PRO A 217 2.52 40.52 -22.31
C PRO A 217 3.37 40.75 -21.07
N ARG A 218 3.18 41.89 -20.40
CA ARG A 218 3.72 42.08 -19.05
C ARG A 218 3.09 41.00 -18.17
N ALA A 219 3.92 40.20 -17.52
CA ALA A 219 3.50 39.17 -16.58
C ALA A 219 2.57 39.79 -15.51
N THR A 220 1.26 39.60 -15.65
CA THR A 220 0.34 39.72 -14.54
C THR A 220 0.34 38.38 -13.85
N SER A 221 1.02 38.31 -12.70
CA SER A 221 0.91 37.20 -11.75
C SER A 221 -0.56 37.05 -11.35
N GLY A 222 -1.20 36.06 -11.94
CA GLY A 222 -2.58 35.72 -11.68
C GLY A 222 -2.81 34.37 -12.30
N ASP A 223 -2.70 33.34 -11.47
CA ASP A 223 -3.14 31.98 -11.75
C ASP A 223 -4.58 32.02 -12.28
N ARG A 224 -4.72 32.09 -13.60
CA ARG A 224 -5.95 31.69 -14.27
C ARG A 224 -5.70 30.28 -14.74
N PHE A 225 -5.93 29.33 -13.83
CA PHE A 225 -6.24 27.96 -14.17
C PHE A 225 -7.48 27.95 -15.07
N LEU A 226 -7.29 28.15 -16.36
CA LEU A 226 -8.24 27.69 -17.36
C LEU A 226 -8.02 26.19 -17.47
N VAL A 227 -8.83 25.44 -16.73
CA VAL A 227 -9.05 24.02 -16.96
C VAL A 227 -9.63 23.90 -18.37
N PHE A 228 -8.76 23.78 -19.37
CA PHE A 228 -9.17 23.30 -20.68
C PHE A 228 -9.43 21.81 -20.51
N SER A 229 -10.71 21.50 -20.29
CA SER A 229 -11.27 20.16 -20.38
C SER A 229 -10.65 19.44 -21.58
N ARG A 230 -10.22 18.20 -21.38
CA ARG A 230 -9.75 17.27 -22.42
C ARG A 230 -10.63 17.34 -23.66
N TRP A 231 -10.09 17.82 -24.77
CA TRP A 231 -10.67 17.61 -26.10
C TRP A 231 -9.68 16.78 -26.92
N GLY A 232 -10.13 15.60 -27.36
CA GLY A 232 -9.37 14.67 -28.20
C GLY A 232 -8.87 13.43 -27.45
N GLY A 233 -9.75 12.47 -27.18
CA GLY A 233 -9.28 11.08 -27.10
C GLY A 233 -8.66 10.70 -28.45
N PRO A 234 -7.78 9.68 -28.52
CA PRO A 234 -7.26 9.23 -29.81
C PRO A 234 -8.46 8.99 -30.74
N PRO A 235 -8.41 9.43 -32.00
CA PRO A 235 -9.46 9.16 -32.97
C PRO A 235 -9.80 7.67 -32.89
N GLY A 236 -11.09 7.30 -32.93
CA GLY A 236 -11.56 5.92 -32.68
C GLY A 236 -10.99 4.84 -33.61
N PHE A 237 -10.09 5.20 -34.52
CA PHE A 237 -9.33 4.32 -35.41
C PHE A 237 -7.86 4.13 -35.01
N LEU A 238 -7.24 4.97 -34.16
CA LEU A 238 -5.87 4.75 -33.65
C LEU A 238 -5.91 3.77 -32.47
N ALA A 239 -4.87 2.95 -32.33
CA ALA A 239 -4.81 2.04 -31.19
C ALA A 239 -4.64 2.81 -29.85
N ARG A 240 -5.29 2.33 -28.79
CA ARG A 240 -5.17 2.93 -27.45
C ARG A 240 -3.85 2.53 -26.77
N PRO A 241 -3.24 3.42 -25.97
CA PRO A 241 -2.16 3.03 -25.06
C PRO A 241 -2.62 1.94 -24.07
N MET A 242 -1.69 1.08 -23.64
CA MET A 242 -1.98 0.11 -22.57
C MET A 242 -2.21 0.84 -21.23
N SER A 243 -3.20 0.38 -20.47
CA SER A 243 -3.44 0.87 -19.12
C SER A 243 -2.39 0.35 -18.12
N ALA A 244 -2.21 1.07 -17.01
CA ALA A 244 -1.35 0.63 -15.91
C ALA A 244 -1.77 -0.74 -15.34
N HIS A 245 -3.06 -1.03 -15.34
CA HIS A 245 -3.61 -2.32 -14.92
C HIS A 245 -3.17 -3.46 -15.84
N GLU A 246 -3.30 -3.30 -17.17
CA GLU A 246 -2.88 -4.32 -18.15
C GLU A 246 -1.37 -4.61 -18.06
N LEU A 247 -0.54 -3.58 -17.82
CA LEU A 247 0.89 -3.75 -17.56
C LEU A 247 1.16 -4.51 -16.25
N GLY A 248 0.41 -4.23 -15.20
CA GLY A 248 0.50 -4.96 -13.93
C GLY A 248 0.21 -6.46 -14.10
N VAL A 249 -0.85 -6.82 -14.82
CA VAL A 249 -1.22 -8.21 -15.09
C VAL A 249 -0.11 -8.97 -15.82
N LEU A 250 0.53 -8.34 -16.81
CA LEU A 250 1.64 -8.98 -17.53
C LEU A 250 2.87 -9.21 -16.64
N ARG A 251 3.19 -8.26 -15.75
CA ARG A 251 4.30 -8.42 -14.79
C ARG A 251 4.06 -9.58 -13.84
N GLU A 252 2.86 -9.71 -13.29
CA GLU A 252 2.53 -10.82 -12.39
C GLU A 252 2.56 -12.18 -13.09
N ARG A 253 2.09 -12.26 -14.34
CA ARG A 253 2.21 -13.49 -15.15
C ARG A 253 3.67 -13.89 -15.38
N GLU A 254 4.53 -12.92 -15.65
CA GLU A 254 5.96 -13.19 -15.87
C GLU A 254 6.67 -13.62 -14.57
N LYS A 255 6.35 -12.99 -13.44
CA LYS A 255 6.83 -13.42 -12.11
C LYS A 255 6.43 -14.87 -11.83
N ALA A 256 5.16 -15.22 -12.03
CA ALA A 256 4.66 -16.58 -11.82
C ALA A 256 5.39 -17.60 -12.71
N ARG A 257 5.66 -17.26 -13.98
CA ARG A 257 6.39 -18.12 -14.92
C ARG A 257 7.84 -18.37 -14.49
N ARG A 258 8.50 -17.36 -13.91
CA ARG A 258 9.91 -17.45 -13.51
C ARG A 258 10.15 -17.99 -12.11
N ARG A 259 9.10 -18.09 -11.29
CA ARG A 259 9.21 -18.40 -9.86
C ARG A 259 10.00 -19.68 -9.57
N TYR A 260 9.74 -20.76 -10.32
CA TYR A 260 10.38 -22.08 -10.11
C TYR A 260 11.56 -22.36 -11.06
N VAL A 261 12.09 -21.34 -11.72
CA VAL A 261 13.28 -21.50 -12.56
C VAL A 261 14.50 -21.67 -11.63
N PRO A 262 15.34 -22.71 -11.81
CA PRO A 262 16.50 -22.92 -10.97
C PRO A 262 17.42 -21.71 -10.90
N ARG A 263 17.80 -21.32 -9.67
CA ARG A 263 18.70 -20.19 -9.35
C ARG A 263 19.65 -20.58 -8.23
N GLY A 264 20.89 -20.12 -8.31
CA GLY A 264 21.94 -20.42 -7.31
C GLY A 264 21.94 -19.52 -6.07
N ASP A 265 20.83 -18.85 -5.78
CA ASP A 265 20.68 -17.88 -4.69
C ASP A 265 19.30 -18.00 -4.03
N TRP A 266 19.15 -17.42 -2.84
CA TRP A 266 17.88 -17.30 -2.10
C TRP A 266 17.24 -15.91 -2.23
N GLU A 267 17.67 -15.09 -3.21
CA GLU A 267 17.19 -13.71 -3.32
C GLU A 267 15.72 -13.66 -3.72
N GLY A 268 15.00 -12.74 -3.08
CA GLY A 268 13.59 -12.48 -3.34
C GLY A 268 12.63 -13.53 -2.75
N MET A 269 13.11 -14.41 -1.87
CA MET A 269 12.26 -15.30 -1.07
C MET A 269 11.47 -14.46 -0.05
N GLY A 270 10.14 -14.53 -0.12
CA GLY A 270 9.26 -14.02 0.93
C GLY A 270 9.14 -14.98 2.12
N TYR A 271 8.47 -14.55 3.20
CA TYR A 271 8.28 -15.38 4.40
C TYR A 271 7.58 -16.71 4.11
N GLU A 272 6.48 -16.69 3.34
CA GLU A 272 5.74 -17.91 2.97
C GLU A 272 6.48 -18.81 1.98
N ASP A 273 7.48 -18.27 1.25
CA ASP A 273 8.22 -19.04 0.25
C ASP A 273 9.05 -20.16 0.89
N TRP A 274 9.40 -20.03 2.17
CA TRP A 274 10.13 -21.05 2.92
C TRP A 274 9.32 -22.32 3.19
N ARG A 275 8.00 -22.27 3.00
CA ARG A 275 7.09 -23.43 3.06
C ARG A 275 6.91 -24.13 1.71
N ASP A 276 7.30 -23.46 0.62
CA ASP A 276 7.14 -23.95 -0.75
C ASP A 276 8.29 -24.91 -1.12
N ALA A 277 8.09 -26.19 -0.82
CA ALA A 277 9.09 -27.23 -1.06
C ALA A 277 9.53 -27.34 -2.54
N ALA A 278 8.65 -27.01 -3.48
CA ALA A 278 8.99 -27.02 -4.91
C ALA A 278 9.94 -25.86 -5.25
N LEU A 279 9.71 -24.68 -4.69
CA LEU A 279 10.61 -23.54 -4.82
C LEU A 279 11.96 -23.81 -4.17
N ILE A 280 11.98 -24.33 -2.94
CA ILE A 280 13.22 -24.72 -2.25
C ILE A 280 14.03 -25.71 -3.08
N ARG A 281 13.38 -26.74 -3.62
CA ARG A 281 14.04 -27.71 -4.51
C ARG A 281 14.62 -27.05 -5.75
N ALA A 282 13.88 -26.17 -6.41
CA ALA A 282 14.37 -25.45 -7.59
C ALA A 282 15.62 -24.59 -7.27
N ARG A 283 15.68 -23.97 -6.08
CA ARG A 283 16.87 -23.21 -5.64
C ARG A 283 18.06 -24.13 -5.37
N LEU A 284 17.85 -25.25 -4.68
CA LEU A 284 18.90 -26.25 -4.45
C LEU A 284 19.43 -26.85 -5.77
N ASP A 285 18.53 -27.20 -6.69
CA ASP A 285 18.89 -27.71 -8.03
C ASP A 285 19.66 -26.65 -8.85
N GLY A 286 19.41 -25.37 -8.58
CA GLY A 286 20.13 -24.22 -9.15
C GLY A 286 21.49 -23.95 -8.50
N GLY A 287 21.84 -24.66 -7.42
CA GLY A 287 23.11 -24.54 -6.70
C GLY A 287 23.09 -23.57 -5.51
N ALA A 288 21.92 -23.16 -5.02
CA ALA A 288 21.84 -22.35 -3.81
C ALA A 288 22.37 -23.11 -2.58
N SER A 289 23.19 -22.47 -1.76
CA SER A 289 23.80 -23.09 -0.59
C SER A 289 22.80 -23.23 0.56
N ALA A 290 22.67 -24.42 1.17
CA ALA A 290 21.83 -24.64 2.33
C ALA A 290 22.36 -23.98 3.63
N ASP A 291 23.65 -23.62 3.65
CA ASP A 291 24.31 -22.92 4.76
C ASP A 291 24.47 -21.40 4.49
N ALA A 292 23.80 -20.86 3.47
CA ALA A 292 23.86 -19.43 3.19
C ALA A 292 23.25 -18.60 4.33
N ASP A 293 23.83 -17.44 4.62
CA ASP A 293 23.15 -16.41 5.40
C ASP A 293 22.11 -15.73 4.51
N VAL A 294 20.84 -15.84 4.89
CA VAL A 294 19.71 -15.29 4.13
C VAL A 294 19.10 -14.06 4.79
N TRP A 295 19.20 -13.93 6.11
CA TRP A 295 18.71 -12.76 6.86
C TRP A 295 19.21 -12.77 8.32
N SER A 296 19.96 -11.75 8.74
CA SER A 296 20.44 -11.60 10.13
C SER A 296 21.07 -12.89 10.70
N GLY A 297 22.02 -13.48 9.97
CA GLY A 297 22.69 -14.71 10.38
C GLY A 297 21.83 -15.98 10.24
N SER A 298 20.54 -15.87 9.90
CA SER A 298 19.66 -17.02 9.68
C SER A 298 20.05 -17.79 8.43
N THR A 299 20.09 -19.11 8.54
CA THR A 299 20.22 -20.03 7.40
C THR A 299 18.85 -20.40 6.81
N PRO A 300 18.79 -20.97 5.58
CA PRO A 300 17.57 -21.57 5.05
C PRO A 300 16.86 -22.52 6.03
N LEU A 301 17.62 -23.22 6.88
CA LEU A 301 17.06 -24.13 7.88
C LEU A 301 16.32 -23.37 8.99
N HIS A 302 16.83 -22.22 9.45
CA HIS A 302 16.13 -21.34 10.40
C HIS A 302 14.82 -20.84 9.81
N MET A 303 14.86 -20.36 8.56
CA MET A 303 13.67 -19.83 7.90
C MET A 303 12.60 -20.90 7.67
N ALA A 304 13.00 -22.11 7.24
CA ALA A 304 12.07 -23.23 7.10
C ALA A 304 11.47 -23.64 8.46
N ALA A 305 12.27 -23.64 9.53
CA ALA A 305 11.79 -23.95 10.89
C ALA A 305 10.82 -22.89 11.43
N ARG A 306 11.13 -21.60 11.27
CA ARG A 306 10.32 -20.45 11.73
C ARG A 306 8.96 -20.37 11.03
N HIS A 307 8.83 -20.87 9.81
CA HIS A 307 7.59 -20.80 9.04
C HIS A 307 6.86 -22.16 8.91
N GLY A 308 7.26 -23.19 9.66
CA GLY A 308 6.58 -24.50 9.65
C GLY A 308 6.71 -25.24 8.31
N GLY A 309 7.86 -25.13 7.66
CA GLY A 309 8.18 -25.74 6.37
C GLY A 309 8.76 -27.15 6.49
N ALA A 310 8.04 -28.11 7.10
CA ALA A 310 8.58 -29.45 7.36
C ALA A 310 9.09 -30.18 6.11
N GLU A 311 8.40 -30.06 4.97
CA GLU A 311 8.87 -30.64 3.70
C GLU A 311 10.13 -29.92 3.18
N SER A 312 10.15 -28.59 3.21
CA SER A 312 11.32 -27.77 2.89
C SER A 312 12.52 -28.15 3.74
N MET A 313 12.32 -28.38 5.04
CA MET A 313 13.39 -28.79 5.94
C MET A 313 13.95 -30.17 5.61
N ARG A 314 13.09 -31.14 5.26
CA ARG A 314 13.57 -32.46 4.80
C ARG A 314 14.38 -32.38 3.52
N LEU A 315 14.13 -31.37 2.67
CA LEU A 315 14.93 -31.10 1.47
C LEU A 315 16.25 -30.42 1.81
N LEU A 316 16.28 -29.52 2.80
CA LEU A 316 17.49 -28.77 3.18
C LEU A 316 18.48 -29.62 3.98
N LEU A 317 18.02 -30.40 4.95
CA LEU A 317 18.86 -31.14 5.90
C LEU A 317 19.99 -31.98 5.27
N PRO A 318 19.77 -32.72 4.15
CA PRO A 318 20.84 -33.47 3.50
C PRO A 318 22.00 -32.62 2.95
N HIS A 319 21.78 -31.31 2.78
CA HIS A 319 22.74 -30.36 2.21
C HIS A 319 23.37 -29.43 3.26
N VAL A 320 22.91 -29.48 4.51
CA VAL A 320 23.41 -28.65 5.61
C VAL A 320 24.68 -29.26 6.20
N THR A 321 25.70 -28.43 6.46
CA THR A 321 26.94 -28.88 7.09
C THR A 321 26.90 -28.78 8.61
N HIS A 322 26.15 -27.82 9.16
CA HIS A 322 26.00 -27.61 10.60
C HIS A 322 24.55 -27.33 10.99
N VAL A 323 23.88 -28.34 11.56
CA VAL A 323 22.46 -28.26 11.95
C VAL A 323 22.19 -27.27 13.10
N ASP A 324 23.18 -27.09 13.99
CA ASP A 324 23.10 -26.22 15.17
C ASP A 324 23.78 -24.85 14.96
N ALA A 325 23.93 -24.42 13.69
CA ALA A 325 24.41 -23.07 13.41
C ALA A 325 23.49 -22.06 14.12
N PRO A 326 24.03 -21.13 14.93
CA PRO A 326 23.22 -20.09 15.54
C PRO A 326 22.99 -18.94 14.55
N ASP A 327 21.81 -18.31 14.63
CA ASP A 327 21.55 -17.00 14.04
C ASP A 327 22.15 -15.86 14.89
N ASP A 328 21.92 -14.60 14.48
CA ASP A 328 22.45 -13.42 15.20
C ASP A 328 21.86 -13.25 16.61
N GLU A 329 20.73 -13.89 16.92
CA GLU A 329 20.13 -13.92 18.26
C GLU A 329 20.71 -15.06 19.13
N GLY A 330 21.57 -15.90 18.56
CA GLY A 330 22.10 -17.09 19.22
C GLY A 330 21.14 -18.29 19.19
N HIS A 331 20.05 -18.20 18.41
CA HIS A 331 19.05 -19.24 18.30
C HIS A 331 19.37 -20.20 17.15
N THR A 332 19.10 -21.48 17.36
CA THR A 332 19.25 -22.54 16.35
C THR A 332 17.95 -22.75 15.56
N ALA A 333 18.01 -23.47 14.44
CA ALA A 333 16.79 -23.88 13.74
C ALA A 333 15.82 -24.70 14.64
N LEU A 334 16.35 -25.50 15.59
CA LEU A 334 15.51 -26.24 16.54
C LEU A 334 14.74 -25.32 17.48
N TRP A 335 15.35 -24.21 17.91
CA TRP A 335 14.65 -23.20 18.71
C TRP A 335 13.42 -22.65 17.99
N HIS A 336 13.58 -22.19 16.73
CA HIS A 336 12.47 -21.65 15.94
C HIS A 336 11.37 -22.70 15.70
N ALA A 337 11.73 -23.95 15.42
CA ALA A 337 10.74 -25.03 15.26
C ALA A 337 9.93 -25.28 16.55
N VAL A 338 10.56 -25.16 17.72
CA VAL A 338 9.90 -25.29 19.02
C VAL A 338 8.97 -24.10 19.31
N CYS A 339 9.42 -22.88 19.02
CA CYS A 339 8.60 -21.67 19.13
C CYS A 339 7.34 -21.75 18.26
N GLU A 340 7.48 -22.25 17.04
CA GLU A 340 6.34 -22.46 16.13
C GLU A 340 5.44 -23.63 16.60
N GLY A 341 6.01 -24.69 17.16
CA GLY A 341 5.27 -25.89 17.58
C GLY A 341 5.04 -26.90 16.49
N ASP A 342 5.79 -26.79 15.40
CA ASP A 342 5.73 -27.77 14.32
C ASP A 342 6.48 -29.04 14.76
N GLU A 343 5.72 -30.03 15.25
CA GLU A 343 6.25 -31.33 15.67
C GLU A 343 7.04 -32.03 14.55
N ALA A 344 6.60 -31.90 13.30
CA ALA A 344 7.29 -32.54 12.17
C ALA A 344 8.67 -31.92 11.96
N CYS A 345 8.75 -30.59 12.08
CA CYS A 345 10.00 -29.85 12.04
C CYS A 345 10.94 -30.23 13.21
N VAL A 346 10.42 -30.23 14.44
CA VAL A 346 11.16 -30.62 15.65
C VAL A 346 11.75 -32.03 15.51
N ARG A 347 10.94 -33.01 15.10
CA ARG A 347 11.40 -34.39 14.91
C ARG A 347 12.44 -34.53 13.81
N ALA A 348 12.31 -33.76 12.72
CA ALA A 348 13.29 -33.79 11.63
C ALA A 348 14.66 -33.29 12.09
N LEU A 349 14.71 -32.20 12.85
CA LEU A 349 15.94 -31.62 13.39
C LEU A 349 16.59 -32.53 14.43
N ILE A 350 15.82 -33.06 15.39
CA ILE A 350 16.34 -34.03 16.37
C ILE A 350 16.86 -35.28 15.66
N GLY A 351 16.14 -35.78 14.65
CA GLY A 351 16.58 -36.93 13.84
C GLY A 351 17.85 -36.66 13.03
N ALA A 352 18.14 -35.40 12.70
CA ALA A 352 19.38 -34.96 12.08
C ALA A 352 20.53 -34.70 13.07
N GLY A 353 20.29 -34.88 14.37
CA GLY A 353 21.31 -34.76 15.42
C GLY A 353 21.44 -33.36 16.02
N ALA A 354 20.42 -32.50 15.89
CA ALA A 354 20.40 -31.19 16.53
C ALA A 354 20.52 -31.30 18.06
N ASP A 355 21.28 -30.39 18.67
CA ASP A 355 21.44 -30.33 20.12
C ASP A 355 20.17 -29.80 20.78
N VAL A 356 19.61 -30.62 21.67
CA VAL A 356 18.33 -30.38 22.33
C VAL A 356 18.52 -29.62 23.65
N TRP A 357 19.68 -29.74 24.31
CA TRP A 357 19.80 -29.40 25.73
C TRP A 357 20.66 -28.18 26.04
N THR A 358 21.49 -27.70 25.09
CA THR A 358 22.26 -26.47 25.30
C THR A 358 21.35 -25.25 25.41
N PRO A 359 21.43 -24.47 26.50
CA PRO A 359 20.68 -23.22 26.63
C PRO A 359 21.07 -22.20 25.57
N GLN A 360 20.07 -21.53 25.00
CA GLN A 360 20.24 -20.50 23.96
C GLN A 360 19.90 -19.12 24.52
N THR A 361 18.80 -19.02 25.30
CA THR A 361 18.41 -17.80 26.00
C THR A 361 18.20 -18.06 27.48
N GLY A 362 19.02 -17.42 28.33
CA GLY A 362 19.00 -17.64 29.78
C GLY A 362 19.18 -19.14 30.12
N PRO A 363 18.33 -19.72 30.98
CA PRO A 363 18.37 -21.15 31.29
C PRO A 363 17.65 -22.03 30.25
N TRP A 364 17.10 -21.46 29.18
CA TRP A 364 16.21 -22.16 28.26
C TRP A 364 16.93 -22.72 27.04
N SER A 365 16.81 -24.04 26.89
CA SER A 365 17.16 -24.79 25.69
C SER A 365 15.88 -25.23 24.97
N PRO A 366 15.94 -25.60 23.67
CA PRO A 366 14.78 -26.09 22.95
C PRO A 366 14.10 -27.29 23.63
N GLY A 367 14.90 -28.22 24.17
CA GLY A 367 14.41 -29.36 24.95
C GLY A 367 13.71 -28.96 26.23
N ARG A 368 14.28 -28.00 26.97
CA ARG A 368 13.65 -27.50 28.21
C ARG A 368 12.31 -26.84 27.91
N LEU A 369 12.21 -26.06 26.84
CA LEU A 369 10.94 -25.47 26.38
C LEU A 369 9.94 -26.57 26.00
N LEU A 370 10.36 -27.58 25.24
CA LEU A 370 9.50 -28.70 24.84
C LEU A 370 8.90 -29.44 26.04
N LEU A 371 9.65 -29.61 27.15
CA LEU A 371 9.15 -30.21 28.39
C LEU A 371 7.97 -29.46 29.03
N THR A 372 7.73 -28.20 28.64
CA THR A 372 6.61 -27.37 29.11
C THR A 372 5.38 -27.46 28.20
N THR A 373 5.42 -28.28 27.15
CA THR A 373 4.39 -28.37 26.10
C THR A 373 3.87 -29.79 25.94
N PRO A 374 2.77 -30.00 25.19
CA PRO A 374 2.33 -31.35 24.80
C PRO A 374 3.37 -32.18 24.04
N LEU A 375 4.41 -31.55 23.49
CA LEU A 375 5.52 -32.21 22.79
C LEU A 375 6.63 -32.72 23.73
N ALA A 376 6.48 -32.58 25.05
CA ALA A 376 7.41 -33.13 26.04
C ALA A 376 7.82 -34.60 25.80
N PRO A 377 6.91 -35.52 25.39
CA PRO A 377 7.29 -36.92 25.11
C PRO A 377 8.31 -37.10 23.98
N VAL A 378 8.50 -36.10 23.10
CA VAL A 378 9.51 -36.14 22.03
C VAL A 378 10.92 -36.14 22.59
N VAL A 379 11.13 -35.47 23.73
CA VAL A 379 12.46 -35.25 24.33
C VAL A 379 12.65 -35.92 25.69
N ALA A 380 11.57 -36.36 26.35
CA ALA A 380 11.60 -36.90 27.71
C ALA A 380 12.56 -38.09 27.91
N GLU A 381 12.73 -38.93 26.89
CA GLU A 381 13.58 -40.12 26.94
C GLU A 381 14.98 -39.90 26.32
N LEU A 382 15.28 -38.68 25.86
CA LEU A 382 16.59 -38.39 25.26
C LEU A 382 17.67 -38.21 26.34
N PRO A 383 18.93 -38.61 26.07
CA PRO A 383 20.03 -38.38 27.01
C PRO A 383 20.17 -36.90 27.35
N GLY A 384 20.27 -36.56 28.64
CA GLY A 384 20.35 -35.18 29.11
C GLY A 384 19.01 -34.58 29.55
N ALA A 385 17.89 -35.27 29.34
CA ALA A 385 16.59 -34.86 29.85
C ALA A 385 16.61 -34.77 31.39
N ALA A 386 16.21 -33.60 31.91
CA ALA A 386 16.03 -33.37 33.33
C ALA A 386 14.59 -32.92 33.59
N ALA A 387 13.94 -33.51 34.59
CA ALA A 387 12.60 -33.10 34.99
C ALA A 387 12.62 -31.65 35.50
N LEU A 388 11.59 -30.89 35.12
CA LEU A 388 11.36 -29.55 35.66
C LEU A 388 10.94 -29.65 37.14
N PRO A 389 11.37 -28.73 38.02
CA PRO A 389 10.89 -28.66 39.39
C PRO A 389 9.36 -28.59 39.47
N ASP A 390 8.78 -29.22 40.50
CA ASP A 390 7.31 -29.26 40.68
C ASP A 390 6.68 -27.86 40.77
N GLU A 391 7.39 -26.92 41.39
CA GLU A 391 6.99 -25.51 41.50
C GLU A 391 6.88 -24.82 40.14
N GLU A 392 7.87 -25.05 39.26
CA GLU A 392 7.90 -24.49 37.92
C GLU A 392 6.80 -25.08 37.05
N LEU A 393 6.59 -26.40 37.12
CA LEU A 393 5.46 -27.07 36.46
C LEU A 393 4.12 -26.55 36.98
N ALA A 394 4.01 -26.24 38.28
CA ALA A 394 2.82 -25.64 38.85
C ALA A 394 2.58 -24.22 38.32
N ALA A 395 3.64 -23.43 38.10
CA ALA A 395 3.56 -22.10 37.51
C ALA A 395 3.06 -22.15 36.05
N PHE A 396 3.57 -23.08 35.23
CA PHE A 396 3.05 -23.30 33.88
C PHE A 396 1.58 -23.70 33.88
N ARG A 397 1.18 -24.65 34.74
CA ARG A 397 -0.24 -25.06 34.87
C ARG A 397 -1.14 -23.91 35.31
N ALA A 398 -0.66 -23.04 36.20
CA ALA A 398 -1.42 -21.87 36.63
C ALA A 398 -1.57 -20.83 35.50
N ALA A 399 -0.51 -20.60 34.72
CA ALA A 399 -0.56 -19.75 33.54
C ALA A 399 -1.53 -20.32 32.49
N ASP A 400 -1.46 -21.62 32.19
CA ASP A 400 -2.35 -22.31 31.25
C ASP A 400 -3.83 -22.17 31.66
N ALA A 401 -4.12 -22.33 32.96
CA ALA A 401 -5.47 -22.17 33.49
C ALA A 401 -6.00 -20.73 33.31
N LEU A 402 -5.15 -19.72 33.52
CA LEU A 402 -5.54 -18.32 33.29
C LEU A 402 -5.71 -17.99 31.81
N VAL A 403 -4.81 -18.47 30.94
CA VAL A 403 -4.94 -18.30 29.48
C VAL A 403 -6.26 -18.91 29.00
N ALA A 404 -6.61 -20.10 29.47
CA ALA A 404 -7.89 -20.74 29.17
C ALA A 404 -9.10 -19.92 29.66
N ALA A 405 -8.97 -19.21 30.79
CA ALA A 405 -10.04 -18.35 31.33
C ALA A 405 -10.30 -17.09 30.48
N PHE A 406 -9.38 -16.72 29.58
CA PHE A 406 -9.51 -15.58 28.66
C PHE A 406 -9.61 -15.96 27.18
N THR A 407 -9.49 -17.24 26.84
CA THR A 407 -9.54 -17.70 25.44
C THR A 407 -10.96 -17.58 24.88
N ASP A 408 -11.11 -16.76 23.83
CA ASP A 408 -12.39 -16.47 23.16
C ASP A 408 -12.15 -16.11 21.68
N GLU A 409 -12.60 -16.95 20.75
CA GLU A 409 -12.31 -16.83 19.30
C GLU A 409 -12.97 -15.61 18.63
N GLY A 410 -13.96 -14.98 19.27
CA GLY A 410 -14.70 -13.85 18.71
C GLY A 410 -14.24 -12.47 19.18
N ARG A 411 -13.21 -12.40 20.02
CA ARG A 411 -12.82 -11.17 20.71
C ARG A 411 -11.96 -10.27 19.83
N TRP A 412 -12.32 -8.99 19.77
CA TRP A 412 -11.50 -7.94 19.17
C TRP A 412 -10.94 -7.06 20.28
N THR A 413 -9.62 -7.02 20.43
CA THR A 413 -8.95 -6.26 21.48
C THR A 413 -8.23 -5.01 20.99
N GLU A 414 -8.09 -4.77 19.69
CA GLU A 414 -7.43 -3.54 19.22
C GLU A 414 -8.19 -2.30 19.69
N GLY A 415 -7.48 -1.39 20.35
CA GLY A 415 -8.05 -0.18 20.94
C GLY A 415 -8.61 -0.36 22.34
N LEU A 416 -8.65 -1.59 22.87
CA LEU A 416 -9.17 -1.89 24.19
C LEU A 416 -8.13 -1.58 25.28
N GLY A 417 -8.55 -0.83 26.30
CA GLY A 417 -7.88 -0.73 27.58
C GLY A 417 -8.51 -1.67 28.59
N VAL A 418 -7.69 -2.34 29.39
CA VAL A 418 -8.13 -3.24 30.46
C VAL A 418 -7.32 -3.01 31.72
N ALA A 419 -7.94 -2.91 32.90
CA ALA A 419 -7.24 -2.93 34.19
C ALA A 419 -7.77 -4.02 35.11
N PHE A 420 -6.88 -4.83 35.64
CA PHE A 420 -7.19 -5.83 36.67
C PHE A 420 -6.86 -5.28 38.04
N VAL A 421 -7.82 -5.26 38.96
CA VAL A 421 -7.67 -4.70 40.33
C VAL A 421 -7.95 -5.78 41.36
N ARG A 422 -6.96 -6.12 42.17
CA ARG A 422 -7.04 -7.26 43.09
C ARG A 422 -7.88 -6.96 44.32
N GLY A 423 -8.82 -7.87 44.61
CA GLY A 423 -9.51 -7.99 45.90
C GLY A 423 -10.51 -6.89 46.25
N LEU A 424 -10.77 -5.95 45.35
CA LEU A 424 -11.79 -4.91 45.54
C LEU A 424 -13.10 -5.32 44.89
N ASP A 425 -14.22 -4.93 45.51
CA ASP A 425 -15.54 -4.98 44.90
C ASP A 425 -15.79 -3.76 43.99
N GLY A 426 -16.82 -3.84 43.15
CA GLY A 426 -17.11 -2.82 42.17
C GLY A 426 -17.49 -1.48 42.81
N ALA A 427 -18.13 -1.50 43.98
CA ALA A 427 -18.53 -0.29 44.69
C ALA A 427 -17.32 0.47 45.28
N GLU A 428 -16.29 -0.23 45.73
CA GLU A 428 -15.02 0.35 46.16
C GLU A 428 -14.25 0.94 44.97
N VAL A 429 -14.18 0.23 43.84
CA VAL A 429 -13.54 0.76 42.63
C VAL A 429 -14.22 2.04 42.16
N VAL A 430 -15.56 2.06 42.07
CA VAL A 430 -16.35 3.25 41.70
C VAL A 430 -16.05 4.44 42.62
N ARG A 431 -15.96 4.21 43.95
CA ARG A 431 -15.61 5.27 44.91
C ARG A 431 -14.21 5.82 44.71
N ARG A 432 -13.23 4.96 44.38
CA ARG A 432 -11.84 5.39 44.11
C ARG A 432 -11.72 6.18 42.83
N LEU A 433 -12.57 5.90 41.84
CA LEU A 433 -12.69 6.69 40.60
C LEU A 433 -13.46 8.00 40.79
N GLY A 434 -13.89 8.34 42.01
CA GLY A 434 -14.54 9.62 42.32
C GLY A 434 -16.06 9.66 42.11
N ALA A 435 -16.69 8.51 41.86
CA ALA A 435 -18.14 8.41 41.61
C ALA A 435 -18.91 7.78 42.79
N ASP A 436 -20.23 8.01 42.82
CA ASP A 436 -21.15 7.39 43.78
C ASP A 436 -21.66 6.05 43.23
N PRO A 437 -21.40 4.89 43.89
CA PRO A 437 -21.91 3.59 43.46
C PRO A 437 -23.43 3.51 43.28
N ALA A 438 -24.19 4.35 43.97
CA ALA A 438 -25.65 4.42 43.80
C ALA A 438 -26.06 5.01 42.45
N ARG A 439 -25.17 5.78 41.80
CA ARG A 439 -25.37 6.36 40.46
C ARG A 439 -24.79 5.50 39.33
N CYS A 440 -24.01 4.48 39.69
CA CYS A 440 -23.40 3.54 38.74
C CYS A 440 -23.95 2.12 38.99
N PRO A 441 -25.27 1.88 38.74
CA PRO A 441 -25.84 0.55 38.89
C PRO A 441 -25.22 -0.42 37.88
N GLU A 442 -25.20 -1.70 38.24
CA GLU A 442 -24.81 -2.75 37.31
C GLU A 442 -26.00 -3.04 36.39
N VAL A 443 -25.84 -2.72 35.11
CA VAL A 443 -26.91 -2.80 34.11
C VAL A 443 -26.36 -3.34 32.79
N LEU A 444 -27.25 -3.90 31.97
CA LEU A 444 -26.92 -4.20 30.58
C LEU A 444 -26.54 -2.90 29.86
N PRO A 445 -25.64 -2.94 28.86
CA PRO A 445 -25.16 -1.75 28.15
C PRO A 445 -26.28 -0.94 27.50
N GLU A 446 -27.25 -1.63 26.89
CA GLU A 446 -28.49 -1.07 26.32
C GLU A 446 -29.41 -0.38 27.35
N HIS A 447 -29.12 -0.51 28.63
CA HIS A 447 -29.83 0.12 29.75
C HIS A 447 -28.92 1.05 30.56
N ALA A 448 -27.71 1.33 30.07
CA ALA A 448 -26.82 2.28 30.70
C ALA A 448 -27.49 3.68 30.71
N PRO A 449 -27.29 4.46 31.79
CA PRO A 449 -27.93 5.77 31.95
C PRO A 449 -27.48 6.85 30.96
N PHE A 450 -26.56 6.53 30.04
CA PHE A 450 -25.97 7.41 29.03
C PHE A 450 -25.75 6.60 27.75
N ASP A 451 -25.97 7.20 26.57
CA ASP A 451 -25.87 6.51 25.29
C ASP A 451 -24.40 6.13 24.97
N ASP A 452 -24.18 5.03 24.27
CA ASP A 452 -22.84 4.60 23.81
C ASP A 452 -22.50 5.22 22.44
N LEU A 453 -23.49 5.82 21.77
CA LEU A 453 -23.40 6.30 20.39
C LEU A 453 -24.18 7.61 20.20
N ASP A 454 -23.66 8.73 20.69
CA ASP A 454 -23.89 9.98 19.96
C ASP A 454 -22.93 9.96 18.74
N GLU A 455 -23.23 9.10 17.74
CA GLU A 455 -22.58 9.13 16.41
C GLU A 455 -22.83 10.47 15.67
N ASP A 456 -23.71 11.31 16.21
CA ASP A 456 -24.05 12.65 15.71
C ASP A 456 -23.26 13.79 16.37
N ASP A 457 -22.40 13.53 17.36
CA ASP A 457 -21.36 14.49 17.74
C ASP A 457 -20.30 14.43 16.64
N GLU A 458 -20.49 15.27 15.63
CA GLU A 458 -19.45 15.73 14.72
C GLU A 458 -18.12 15.72 15.46
N ILE A 459 -17.09 15.07 14.91
CA ILE A 459 -15.70 15.25 15.35
C ILE A 459 -15.53 16.75 15.54
N ASP A 460 -15.57 17.19 16.80
CA ASP A 460 -15.49 18.61 17.11
C ASP A 460 -14.20 19.07 16.45
N ALA A 461 -14.25 20.20 15.77
CA ALA A 461 -13.08 20.73 15.06
C ALA A 461 -11.84 20.94 15.97
N ASP A 462 -12.04 20.76 17.29
CA ASP A 462 -11.05 20.83 18.37
C ASP A 462 -10.51 19.46 18.84
N GLY A 463 -11.05 18.31 18.39
CA GLY A 463 -10.52 16.97 18.66
C GLY A 463 -10.55 16.52 20.14
N ASP A 464 -11.63 16.79 20.87
CA ASP A 464 -11.78 16.35 22.26
C ASP A 464 -12.11 14.85 22.32
N ASP A 465 -11.31 14.08 23.07
CA ASP A 465 -11.44 12.62 23.28
C ASP A 465 -12.63 12.31 24.22
N THR A 466 -13.86 12.68 23.84
CA THR A 466 -15.09 12.48 24.64
C THR A 466 -15.33 11.02 25.03
N PHE A 467 -14.82 10.05 24.26
CA PHE A 467 -14.89 8.61 24.55
C PHE A 467 -13.99 8.18 25.73
N LEU A 468 -12.93 8.91 26.08
CA LEU A 468 -12.06 8.59 27.21
C LEU A 468 -12.70 8.91 28.58
N ARG A 469 -13.87 9.56 28.59
CA ARG A 469 -14.54 10.01 29.82
C ARG A 469 -15.20 8.88 30.61
N PHE A 470 -15.46 7.72 30.02
CA PHE A 470 -16.21 6.65 30.70
C PHE A 470 -15.45 5.33 30.73
N VAL A 471 -15.46 4.66 31.88
CA VAL A 471 -14.95 3.30 32.02
C VAL A 471 -16.06 2.38 32.51
N SER A 472 -15.95 1.11 32.15
CA SER A 472 -16.81 0.05 32.66
C SER A 472 -16.11 -0.72 33.76
N VAL A 473 -16.82 -1.05 34.84
CA VAL A 473 -16.31 -1.86 35.97
C VAL A 473 -17.15 -3.12 36.12
N SER A 474 -16.47 -4.27 36.10
CA SER A 474 -17.06 -5.61 36.23
C SER A 474 -16.36 -6.38 37.33
N GLU A 475 -17.11 -7.05 38.20
CA GLU A 475 -16.53 -7.91 39.24
C GLU A 475 -16.15 -9.28 38.64
N VAL A 476 -14.99 -9.80 39.03
CA VAL A 476 -14.51 -11.13 38.61
C VAL A 476 -14.31 -12.04 39.82
N PRO A 477 -15.01 -13.19 39.88
CA PRO A 477 -14.83 -14.15 40.96
C PRO A 477 -13.46 -14.83 40.86
N GLY A 478 -12.86 -15.11 42.01
CA GLY A 478 -11.57 -15.78 42.10
C GLY A 478 -11.08 -15.88 43.55
N ASP A 479 -9.94 -16.54 43.76
CA ASP A 479 -9.26 -16.61 45.06
C ASP A 479 -7.75 -16.26 44.95
N PRO A 480 -7.39 -14.97 45.02
CA PRO A 480 -8.27 -13.80 45.19
C PRO A 480 -8.89 -13.34 43.85
N GLY A 481 -10.16 -12.93 43.90
CA GLY A 481 -10.87 -12.25 42.80
C GLY A 481 -10.62 -10.74 42.82
N GLY A 482 -11.51 -9.96 42.21
CA GLY A 482 -11.41 -8.51 42.20
C GLY A 482 -12.33 -7.87 41.18
N CYS A 483 -11.85 -6.79 40.55
CA CYS A 483 -12.55 -6.09 39.49
C CYS A 483 -11.71 -6.00 38.22
N VAL A 484 -12.40 -5.90 37.08
CA VAL A 484 -11.83 -5.57 35.78
C VAL A 484 -12.45 -4.25 35.32
N ILE A 485 -11.61 -3.35 34.86
CA ILE A 485 -11.99 -2.06 34.28
C ILE A 485 -11.74 -2.13 32.78
N THR A 486 -12.71 -1.74 31.95
CA THR A 486 -12.58 -1.75 30.48
C THR A 486 -13.01 -0.43 29.86
N GLN A 487 -12.40 -0.08 28.72
CA GLN A 487 -12.75 1.08 27.90
C GLN A 487 -12.20 0.91 26.47
N ASP A 488 -12.90 1.43 25.47
CA ASP A 488 -12.34 1.66 24.13
C ASP A 488 -11.41 2.89 24.17
N GLY A 489 -10.21 2.69 24.70
CA GLY A 489 -9.27 3.75 25.03
C GLY A 489 -8.20 3.29 26.02
N TYR A 490 -7.21 4.13 26.26
CA TYR A 490 -6.05 3.76 27.08
C TYR A 490 -6.24 4.01 28.58
N MET A 491 -7.33 4.66 29.03
CA MET A 491 -7.49 5.07 30.43
C MET A 491 -7.30 3.95 31.46
N PRO A 492 -7.74 2.71 31.23
CA PRO A 492 -7.48 1.62 32.17
C PRO A 492 -5.98 1.35 32.42
N SER A 493 -5.10 1.75 31.51
CA SER A 493 -3.64 1.67 31.65
C SER A 493 -2.97 2.95 32.15
N ASP A 494 -3.74 4.04 32.32
CA ASP A 494 -3.24 5.35 32.76
C ASP A 494 -2.75 5.31 34.22
N GLU A 495 -1.67 6.06 34.50
CA GLU A 495 -1.05 6.08 35.83
C GLU A 495 -1.95 6.70 36.91
N THR A 496 -2.74 7.72 36.57
CA THR A 496 -3.63 8.40 37.52
C THR A 496 -4.78 7.48 37.93
N LEU A 497 -5.40 6.81 36.94
CA LEU A 497 -6.45 5.84 37.19
C LEU A 497 -5.91 4.65 38.00
N LEU A 498 -4.80 4.06 37.59
CA LEU A 498 -4.18 2.92 38.28
C LEU A 498 -3.73 3.29 39.70
N GLY A 499 -3.20 4.50 39.91
CA GLY A 499 -2.87 5.03 41.22
C GLY A 499 -4.09 5.13 42.13
N ALA A 500 -5.21 5.63 41.63
CA ALA A 500 -6.45 5.71 42.41
C ALA A 500 -6.97 4.33 42.85
N VAL A 501 -7.00 3.36 41.94
CA VAL A 501 -7.59 2.04 42.23
C VAL A 501 -6.66 1.08 42.98
N SER A 502 -5.33 1.28 42.90
CA SER A 502 -4.35 0.37 43.51
C SER A 502 -3.98 0.68 44.97
N ALA A 503 -4.54 1.71 45.61
CA ALA A 503 -4.23 2.04 47.01
C ALA A 503 -4.49 0.87 47.98
N GLY A 504 -3.46 0.36 48.65
CA GLY A 504 -3.57 -0.80 49.55
C GLY A 504 -3.76 -2.15 48.83
N THR A 505 -3.55 -2.21 47.51
CA THR A 505 -3.65 -3.43 46.71
C THR A 505 -2.72 -3.36 45.49
N THR A 506 -2.91 -4.23 44.51
CA THR A 506 -2.20 -4.24 43.23
C THR A 506 -3.21 -4.11 42.09
N ALA A 507 -2.85 -3.32 41.08
CA ALA A 507 -3.56 -3.25 39.82
C ALA A 507 -2.60 -3.39 38.64
N TYR A 508 -3.08 -3.93 37.53
CA TYR A 508 -2.32 -4.03 36.28
C TYR A 508 -3.19 -3.56 35.12
N GLY A 509 -2.74 -2.52 34.43
CA GLY A 509 -3.36 -1.99 33.23
C GLY A 509 -2.70 -2.52 31.95
N LEU A 510 -3.50 -2.75 30.92
CA LEU A 510 -3.12 -3.13 29.57
C LEU A 510 -3.79 -2.20 28.57
N TYR A 511 -3.07 -1.85 27.51
CA TYR A 511 -3.62 -1.19 26.35
C TYR A 511 -3.12 -1.85 25.06
N PHE A 512 -4.07 -2.37 24.27
CA PHE A 512 -3.82 -2.94 22.96
C PHE A 512 -3.81 -1.82 21.91
N ASN A 513 -2.65 -1.27 21.60
CA ASN A 513 -2.54 -0.08 20.77
C ASN A 513 -2.82 -0.41 19.28
N PRO A 514 -3.82 0.21 18.62
CA PRO A 514 -4.09 -0.01 17.20
C PRO A 514 -2.92 0.36 16.27
N LYS A 515 -1.98 1.19 16.75
CA LYS A 515 -0.76 1.56 16.02
C LYS A 515 0.37 0.54 16.16
N GLY A 516 0.18 -0.50 16.97
CA GLY A 516 1.12 -1.58 17.22
C GLY A 516 1.57 -1.66 18.69
N GLY A 517 1.79 -2.89 19.15
CA GLY A 517 2.28 -3.22 20.49
C GLY A 517 1.19 -3.25 21.57
N THR A 518 1.44 -4.01 22.63
CA THR A 518 0.58 -4.09 23.82
C THR A 518 1.33 -3.50 25.00
N HIS A 519 0.78 -2.46 25.63
CA HIS A 519 1.49 -1.71 26.68
C HIS A 519 0.90 -2.06 28.05
N GLY A 520 1.77 -2.44 28.99
CA GLY A 520 1.40 -2.86 30.33
C GLY A 520 1.93 -1.92 31.42
N THR A 521 1.11 -1.65 32.43
CA THR A 521 1.46 -0.81 33.58
C THR A 521 1.09 -1.51 34.88
N LEU A 522 2.06 -1.77 35.75
CA LEU A 522 1.84 -2.34 37.08
C LEU A 522 1.84 -1.25 38.14
N ALA A 523 0.76 -1.18 38.93
CA ALA A 523 0.64 -0.27 40.08
C ALA A 523 0.46 -1.04 41.40
N ARG A 524 1.13 -0.55 42.44
CA ARG A 524 1.07 -1.11 43.80
C ARG A 524 0.93 0.02 44.81
N ASP A 525 -0.02 -0.12 45.72
CA ASP A 525 -0.25 0.82 46.82
C ASP A 525 -0.36 2.29 46.36
N GLY A 526 -1.01 2.50 45.21
CA GLY A 526 -1.25 3.82 44.65
C GLY A 526 -0.11 4.41 43.81
N VAL A 527 0.91 3.61 43.51
CA VAL A 527 2.09 4.06 42.75
C VAL A 527 2.35 3.11 41.57
N CYS A 528 2.55 3.67 40.37
CA CYS A 528 3.02 2.92 39.22
C CYS A 528 4.49 2.54 39.41
N VAL A 529 4.77 1.23 39.35
CA VAL A 529 6.10 0.68 39.66
C VAL A 529 6.80 0.06 38.44
N ARG A 530 6.07 -0.19 37.36
CA ARG A 530 6.63 -0.76 36.12
C ARG A 530 5.79 -0.42 34.90
N HIS A 531 6.47 -0.12 33.80
CA HIS A 531 5.93 -0.06 32.44
C HIS A 531 6.66 -1.10 31.58
N GLU A 532 5.94 -1.78 30.70
CA GLU A 532 6.50 -2.83 29.84
C GLU A 532 5.71 -2.95 28.53
N GLU A 533 6.34 -3.49 27.49
CA GLU A 533 5.66 -3.96 26.29
C GLU A 533 5.42 -5.47 26.44
N VAL A 534 4.16 -5.88 26.45
CA VAL A 534 3.72 -7.24 26.73
C VAL A 534 3.57 -8.01 25.41
N GLY A 535 3.82 -9.32 25.48
CA GLY A 535 3.61 -10.23 24.34
C GLY A 535 4.84 -10.42 23.44
N LEU A 536 5.93 -9.71 23.74
CA LEU A 536 7.22 -9.92 23.08
C LEU A 536 7.87 -11.23 23.53
N SER A 537 8.64 -11.84 22.62
CA SER A 537 9.46 -13.02 22.96
C SER A 537 10.46 -12.69 24.06
N PRO A 538 10.55 -13.49 25.13
CA PRO A 538 11.34 -13.16 26.30
C PRO A 538 12.84 -13.33 26.08
N ASP A 539 13.62 -12.47 26.74
CA ASP A 539 15.06 -12.58 26.89
C ASP A 539 15.48 -13.08 28.29
N ALA A 540 16.79 -13.12 28.54
CA ALA A 540 17.35 -13.61 29.80
C ALA A 540 17.11 -12.69 31.01
N THR A 541 16.75 -11.43 30.77
CA THR A 541 16.49 -10.39 31.77
C THR A 541 15.02 -10.25 32.11
N ASP A 542 14.13 -10.76 31.25
CA ASP A 542 12.69 -10.70 31.45
C ASP A 542 12.20 -11.51 32.67
N PRO A 543 11.07 -11.11 33.28
CA PRO A 543 10.46 -11.86 34.35
C PRO A 543 10.16 -13.31 33.93
N THR A 544 10.40 -14.27 34.83
CA THR A 544 10.13 -15.69 34.59
C THR A 544 8.67 -15.96 34.17
N ALA A 545 7.74 -15.07 34.56
CA ALA A 545 6.36 -15.11 34.11
C ALA A 545 6.20 -15.10 32.58
N TYR A 546 7.03 -14.36 31.82
CA TYR A 546 6.95 -14.35 30.36
C TYR A 546 7.16 -15.74 29.75
N TRP A 547 8.05 -16.52 30.36
CA TRP A 547 8.29 -17.92 30.00
C TRP A 547 7.09 -18.80 30.34
N HIS A 548 6.47 -18.61 31.52
CA HIS A 548 5.29 -19.37 31.95
C HIS A 548 4.06 -19.12 31.06
N PHE A 549 3.83 -17.87 30.66
CA PHE A 549 2.77 -17.50 29.71
C PHE A 549 3.14 -17.79 28.24
N ARG A 550 4.34 -18.33 28.01
CA ARG A 550 4.86 -18.78 26.71
C ARG A 550 4.81 -17.71 25.62
N PHE A 551 5.24 -16.49 25.93
CA PHE A 551 5.43 -15.44 24.92
C PHE A 551 6.52 -15.76 23.88
N TRP A 552 7.33 -16.80 24.12
CA TRP A 552 8.24 -17.37 23.12
C TRP A 552 7.52 -18.19 22.02
N ARG A 553 6.23 -18.52 22.17
CA ARG A 553 5.43 -19.26 21.17
C ARG A 553 4.92 -18.32 20.08
N THR A 554 5.26 -18.60 18.82
CA THR A 554 4.82 -17.82 17.65
C THR A 554 3.65 -18.45 16.89
N GLY A 555 3.40 -19.75 17.09
CA GLY A 555 2.34 -20.48 16.41
C GLY A 555 0.92 -20.07 16.87
N PRO A 556 -0.12 -20.41 16.08
CA PRO A 556 -1.51 -19.97 16.30
C PRO A 556 -2.28 -20.78 17.36
N ASP A 557 -1.59 -21.43 18.32
CA ASP A 557 -2.23 -22.35 19.27
C ASP A 557 -3.20 -21.66 20.24
N VAL A 558 -3.01 -20.35 20.47
CA VAL A 558 -3.85 -19.53 21.33
C VAL A 558 -3.97 -18.13 20.71
N PRO A 559 -5.15 -17.46 20.75
CA PRO A 559 -5.28 -16.05 20.42
C PRO A 559 -4.25 -15.21 21.19
N TYR A 560 -3.55 -14.30 20.50
CA TYR A 560 -2.43 -13.54 21.04
C TYR A 560 -2.83 -12.78 22.32
N ASP A 561 -3.99 -12.13 22.29
CA ASP A 561 -4.57 -11.32 23.35
C ASP A 561 -4.86 -12.09 24.65
N ALA A 562 -5.20 -13.38 24.57
CA ALA A 562 -5.49 -14.19 25.74
C ALA A 562 -4.27 -14.36 26.66
N ARG A 563 -3.06 -14.44 26.09
CA ARG A 563 -1.81 -14.53 26.86
C ARG A 563 -1.51 -13.22 27.60
N ASP A 564 -1.70 -12.08 26.92
CA ASP A 564 -1.49 -10.76 27.51
C ASP A 564 -2.46 -10.52 28.68
N LEU A 565 -3.76 -10.77 28.46
CA LEU A 565 -4.81 -10.63 29.49
C LEU A 565 -4.53 -11.53 30.70
N ALA A 566 -4.16 -12.78 30.46
CA ALA A 566 -3.85 -13.74 31.51
C ALA A 566 -2.59 -13.34 32.31
N TYR A 567 -1.56 -12.83 31.62
CA TYR A 567 -0.37 -12.30 32.25
C TYR A 567 -0.69 -11.09 33.14
N ALA A 568 -1.44 -10.12 32.63
CA ALA A 568 -1.86 -8.94 33.38
C ALA A 568 -2.72 -9.31 34.61
N CYS A 569 -3.66 -10.24 34.45
CA CYS A 569 -4.48 -10.77 35.53
C CYS A 569 -3.60 -11.38 36.65
N ALA A 570 -2.61 -12.21 36.28
CA ALA A 570 -1.67 -12.80 37.22
C ALA A 570 -0.73 -11.75 37.86
N ALA A 571 -0.27 -10.77 37.09
CA ALA A 571 0.63 -9.71 37.55
C ALA A 571 -0.08 -8.76 38.53
N ALA A 572 -1.38 -8.51 38.34
CA ALA A 572 -2.24 -7.86 39.33
C ALA A 572 -2.47 -8.74 40.59
N GLY A 573 -2.21 -10.04 40.48
CA GLY A 573 -2.34 -11.01 41.57
C GLY A 573 -3.73 -11.60 41.74
N LEU A 574 -4.55 -11.58 40.68
CA LEU A 574 -5.86 -12.25 40.65
C LEU A 574 -5.71 -13.72 40.24
N ARG A 575 -6.67 -14.55 40.65
CA ARG A 575 -6.81 -15.95 40.23
C ARG A 575 -8.24 -16.22 39.81
N VAL A 576 -8.59 -15.72 38.63
CA VAL A 576 -9.94 -15.87 38.06
C VAL A 576 -10.13 -17.25 37.45
N VAL A 577 -11.36 -17.75 37.51
CA VAL A 577 -11.76 -19.03 36.88
C VAL A 577 -12.38 -18.85 35.51
N ASP A 578 -12.98 -17.69 35.26
CA ASP A 578 -13.54 -17.28 33.97
C ASP A 578 -13.46 -15.75 33.88
N GLY A 579 -12.63 -15.24 32.96
CA GLY A 579 -12.44 -13.81 32.74
C GLY A 579 -13.29 -13.24 31.62
N ARG A 580 -13.93 -14.10 30.80
CA ARG A 580 -14.68 -13.67 29.61
C ARG A 580 -15.86 -12.75 29.91
N PRO A 581 -16.69 -13.00 30.96
CA PRO A 581 -17.83 -12.13 31.25
C PRO A 581 -17.42 -10.68 31.55
N ALA A 582 -16.26 -10.47 32.18
CA ALA A 582 -15.79 -9.13 32.51
C ALA A 582 -15.30 -8.33 31.30
N LEU A 583 -15.01 -9.01 30.20
CA LEU A 583 -14.57 -8.42 28.95
C LEU A 583 -15.65 -8.53 27.86
N ASP A 584 -16.84 -9.06 28.19
CA ASP A 584 -17.96 -9.15 27.25
C ASP A 584 -18.67 -7.79 27.17
N GLY A 585 -18.60 -7.18 25.99
CA GLY A 585 -19.22 -5.90 25.67
C GLY A 585 -20.75 -5.89 25.80
N THR A 586 -21.40 -7.03 26.05
CA THR A 586 -22.85 -7.15 26.28
C THR A 586 -23.22 -7.50 27.74
N ALA A 587 -22.25 -7.87 28.57
CA ALA A 587 -22.52 -8.27 29.95
C ALA A 587 -22.89 -7.06 30.84
N PRO A 588 -23.69 -7.29 31.90
CA PRO A 588 -23.98 -6.26 32.90
C PRO A 588 -22.71 -5.70 33.53
N ARG A 589 -22.63 -4.37 33.63
CA ARG A 589 -21.46 -3.67 34.19
C ARG A 589 -21.85 -2.33 34.79
N ARG A 590 -20.96 -1.79 35.64
CA ARG A 590 -21.11 -0.43 36.19
C ARG A 590 -20.38 0.56 35.29
N ARG A 591 -21.11 1.52 34.71
CA ARG A 591 -20.51 2.61 33.90
C ARG A 591 -20.13 3.78 34.82
N VAL A 592 -18.88 4.24 34.74
CA VAL A 592 -18.31 5.27 35.62
C VAL A 592 -17.76 6.41 34.77
N GLU A 593 -18.26 7.61 35.01
CA GLU A 593 -17.70 8.84 34.45
C GLU A 593 -16.43 9.22 35.24
N LEU A 594 -15.31 9.35 34.53
CA LEU A 594 -14.04 9.78 35.10
C LEU A 594 -14.06 11.30 35.31
N PRO A 595 -13.56 11.80 36.46
CA PRO A 595 -13.49 13.23 36.69
C PRO A 595 -12.45 13.89 35.77
N ALA A 596 -12.69 15.16 35.42
CA ALA A 596 -11.92 15.87 34.39
C ALA A 596 -10.42 16.08 34.70
N ASP A 597 -9.99 15.85 35.93
CA ASP A 597 -8.59 15.86 36.35
C ASP A 597 -7.87 14.52 36.07
N VAL A 598 -8.61 13.44 35.83
CA VAL A 598 -8.08 12.13 35.43
C VAL A 598 -7.94 12.03 33.91
N VAL A 599 -8.77 12.73 33.12
CA VAL A 599 -8.82 12.65 31.65
C VAL A 599 -7.82 13.61 30.94
N ARG A 600 -6.99 14.35 31.68
CA ARG A 600 -6.20 15.49 31.17
C ARG A 600 -4.78 15.19 30.74
#